data_AF-A0A0S7XRK1-F1
#
_entry.id   AF-A0A0S7XRK1-F1
#
_cell.length_a   1.000
_cell.length_b   1.000
_cell.length_c   1.000
_cell.angle_alpha   90.00
_cell.angle_beta   90.00
_cell.angle_gamma   90.00
#
_symmetry.space_group_name_H-M   'P 1'
#
loop_
_entity.id
_entity.type
_entity.pdbx_description
1 polymer ?
#
loop_
_entity_poly.entity_id
_entity_poly.type
_entity_poly.pdbx_seq_one_letter_code
_entity_poly.pdbx_strand_id
1 'polypeptide(L)'
;MGLDITYVAGEKEFSFGLSPTDVEVMQTLAQKGLKQEVEVIIGVLDFDVMTSINGKLLLESVSLLLEIIKKSQILPYTYSFKIERPPGSGNYSTGSGLASGIRIHGELYSIQGGLDRCELIRDWWDEGGVYHGDKPKDIRSLKKITTDSHGEIIIRKTKKPTCLIQNLKRLKTFLSKNDVNIIQKILG
;
A
#
# COMPACT_ATOMS: atom_id res chain seq x y z
N MET A 1 5.50 4.08 -11.45
CA MET A 1 5.66 5.49 -11.81
C MET A 1 5.21 6.32 -10.61
N GLY A 2 5.94 7.37 -10.26
CA GLY A 2 5.48 8.36 -9.27
C GLY A 2 4.54 9.37 -9.93
N LEU A 3 3.90 10.23 -9.13
CA LEU A 3 3.04 11.32 -9.61
C LEU A 3 3.50 12.62 -8.95
N ASP A 4 3.81 13.64 -9.72
CA ASP A 4 4.14 14.96 -9.20
C ASP A 4 2.91 15.87 -9.25
N ILE A 5 2.68 16.62 -8.17
CA ILE A 5 1.51 17.49 -8.04
C ILE A 5 1.98 18.87 -7.62
N THR A 6 1.54 19.88 -8.37
CA THR A 6 1.81 21.29 -8.10
C THR A 6 0.51 22.04 -7.86
N TYR A 7 0.47 22.83 -6.79
CA TYR A 7 -0.64 23.71 -6.43
C TYR A 7 -0.20 25.17 -6.49
N VAL A 8 -0.93 26.00 -7.23
CA VAL A 8 -0.65 27.42 -7.40
C VAL A 8 -1.79 28.26 -6.81
N ALA A 9 -1.44 29.17 -5.91
CA ALA A 9 -2.32 30.12 -5.25
C ALA A 9 -1.79 31.55 -5.46
N GLY A 10 -2.26 32.23 -6.50
CA GLY A 10 -1.68 33.50 -6.94
C GLY A 10 -0.23 33.30 -7.39
N GLU A 11 0.72 34.00 -6.75
CA GLU A 11 2.16 33.90 -7.03
C GLU A 11 2.87 32.81 -6.20
N LYS A 12 2.14 32.07 -5.36
CA LYS A 12 2.71 31.04 -4.50
C LYS A 12 2.48 29.66 -5.08
N GLU A 13 3.53 28.86 -5.09
CA GLU A 13 3.52 27.49 -5.57
C GLU A 13 3.88 26.52 -4.44
N PHE A 14 3.23 25.35 -4.44
CA PHE A 14 3.59 24.22 -3.60
C PHE A 14 3.52 22.92 -4.38
N SER A 15 4.65 22.20 -4.41
CA SER A 15 4.79 20.99 -5.20
C SER A 15 5.28 19.83 -4.35
N PHE A 16 4.79 18.63 -4.64
CA PHE A 16 5.26 17.39 -4.02
C PHE A 16 5.05 16.20 -4.93
N GLY A 17 5.96 15.22 -4.80
CA GLY A 17 5.83 13.93 -5.46
C GLY A 17 5.19 12.88 -4.58
N LEU A 18 4.41 12.01 -5.21
CA LEU A 18 3.88 10.78 -4.66
C LEU A 18 4.68 9.60 -5.21
N SER A 19 5.25 8.81 -4.31
CA SER A 19 5.86 7.53 -4.70
C SER A 19 4.77 6.54 -5.16
N PRO A 20 5.11 5.45 -5.87
CA PRO A 20 4.15 4.39 -6.20
C PRO A 20 3.39 3.88 -4.98
N THR A 21 4.05 3.84 -3.82
CA THR A 21 3.44 3.49 -2.54
C THR A 21 2.36 4.46 -2.12
N ASP A 22 2.60 5.76 -2.25
CA ASP A 22 1.64 6.78 -1.83
C ASP A 22 0.41 6.74 -2.74
N VAL A 23 0.61 6.44 -4.04
CA VAL A 23 -0.48 6.21 -5.00
C VAL A 23 -1.33 5.01 -4.58
N GLU A 24 -0.71 3.87 -4.22
CA GLU A 24 -1.42 2.68 -3.70
C GLU A 24 -2.23 3.01 -2.42
N VAL A 25 -1.67 3.82 -1.51
CA VAL A 25 -2.39 4.27 -0.29
C VAL A 25 -3.62 5.09 -0.67
N MET A 26 -3.47 6.04 -1.59
CA MET A 26 -4.57 6.90 -2.05
C MET A 26 -5.67 6.09 -2.76
N GLN A 27 -5.29 5.11 -3.60
CA GLN A 27 -6.25 4.18 -4.22
C GLN A 27 -7.00 3.35 -3.18
N THR A 28 -6.30 2.86 -2.15
CA THR A 28 -6.91 2.11 -1.05
C THR A 28 -7.91 2.97 -0.27
N LEU A 29 -7.58 4.25 -0.02
CA LEU A 29 -8.47 5.21 0.63
C LEU A 29 -9.72 5.47 -0.23
N ALA A 30 -9.56 5.63 -1.55
CA ALA A 30 -10.67 5.80 -2.47
C ALA A 30 -11.62 4.59 -2.47
N GLN A 31 -11.08 3.37 -2.48
CA GLN A 31 -11.87 2.12 -2.38
C GLN A 31 -12.61 1.97 -1.04
N LYS A 32 -12.13 2.64 0.02
CA LYS A 32 -12.75 2.65 1.36
C LYS A 32 -13.77 3.78 1.54
N GLY A 33 -14.25 4.37 0.46
CA GLY A 33 -15.31 5.38 0.48
C GLY A 33 -14.82 6.83 0.47
N LEU A 34 -13.51 7.08 0.37
CA LEU A 34 -12.94 8.45 0.31
C LEU A 34 -12.57 8.85 -1.11
N LYS A 35 -13.35 8.37 -2.07
CA LYS A 35 -13.06 8.56 -3.50
C LYS A 35 -13.04 10.05 -3.84
N GLN A 36 -14.00 10.83 -3.34
CA GLN A 36 -14.13 12.25 -3.64
C GLN A 36 -12.96 13.06 -3.09
N GLU A 37 -12.55 12.83 -1.83
CA GLU A 37 -11.45 13.54 -1.19
C GLU A 37 -10.12 13.24 -1.88
N VAL A 38 -9.93 11.97 -2.26
CA VAL A 38 -8.76 11.54 -3.03
C VAL A 38 -8.75 12.24 -4.39
N GLU A 39 -9.87 12.22 -5.14
CA GLU A 39 -9.97 12.89 -6.43
C GLU A 39 -9.74 14.42 -6.36
N VAL A 40 -10.20 15.08 -5.29
CA VAL A 40 -9.93 16.52 -5.09
C VAL A 40 -8.42 16.77 -4.99
N ILE A 41 -7.69 15.94 -4.25
CA ILE A 41 -6.24 16.11 -4.04
C ILE A 41 -5.42 15.65 -5.25
N ILE A 42 -5.63 14.43 -5.74
CA ILE A 42 -4.76 13.87 -6.80
C ILE A 42 -5.34 14.01 -8.21
N GLY A 43 -6.63 14.36 -8.33
CA GLY A 43 -7.34 14.40 -9.61
C GLY A 43 -7.86 13.02 -10.02
N VAL A 44 -8.58 13.00 -11.15
CA VAL A 44 -8.74 11.77 -11.92
C VAL A 44 -7.38 11.50 -12.57
N LEU A 45 -6.83 10.30 -12.42
CA LEU A 45 -5.48 9.92 -12.90
C LEU A 45 -5.36 9.86 -14.44
N ASP A 46 -6.22 10.57 -15.16
CA ASP A 46 -6.20 10.69 -16.62
C ASP A 46 -5.69 12.09 -17.01
N PHE A 47 -4.38 12.14 -17.33
CA PHE A 47 -3.68 13.17 -18.12
C PHE A 47 -3.51 14.59 -17.54
N ASP A 48 -2.49 15.28 -18.08
CA ASP A 48 -2.02 16.64 -17.78
C ASP A 48 -3.12 17.71 -17.92
N VAL A 49 -3.96 17.85 -16.90
CA VAL A 49 -5.00 18.89 -16.87
C VAL A 49 -4.71 19.85 -15.74
N MET A 50 -4.32 21.07 -16.09
CA MET A 50 -4.39 22.19 -15.16
C MET A 50 -5.86 22.41 -14.78
N THR A 51 -6.19 22.21 -13.51
CA THR A 51 -7.57 22.27 -13.01
C THR A 51 -7.71 23.34 -11.94
N SER A 52 -8.75 24.16 -12.06
CA SER A 52 -9.14 25.11 -11.01
C SER A 52 -9.97 24.41 -9.95
N ILE A 53 -9.52 24.48 -8.70
CA ILE A 53 -10.15 23.82 -7.56
C ILE A 53 -10.52 24.88 -6.52
N ASN A 54 -11.67 24.70 -5.87
CA ASN A 54 -12.04 25.49 -4.71
C ASN A 54 -11.07 25.20 -3.55
N GLY A 55 -10.33 26.22 -3.11
CA GLY A 55 -9.29 26.04 -2.08
C GLY A 55 -9.83 25.60 -0.72
N LYS A 56 -11.06 25.98 -0.36
CA LYS A 56 -11.72 25.52 0.88
C LYS A 56 -12.04 24.02 0.81
N LEU A 57 -12.61 23.57 -0.30
CA LEU A 57 -12.90 22.14 -0.53
C LEU A 57 -11.61 21.30 -0.48
N LEU A 58 -10.53 21.79 -1.08
CA LEU A 58 -9.23 21.12 -1.03
C LEU A 58 -8.69 21.05 0.41
N LEU A 59 -8.78 22.13 1.17
CA LEU A 59 -8.33 22.16 2.57
C LEU A 59 -9.14 21.21 3.46
N GLU A 60 -10.46 21.15 3.26
CA GLU A 60 -11.35 20.21 3.95
C GLU A 60 -11.00 18.76 3.62
N SER A 61 -10.82 18.45 2.32
CA SER A 61 -10.45 17.11 1.85
C SER A 61 -9.11 16.64 2.43
N VAL A 62 -8.10 17.52 2.44
CA VAL A 62 -6.78 17.25 3.03
C VAL A 62 -6.91 17.02 4.54
N SER A 63 -7.73 17.81 5.23
CA SER A 63 -7.93 17.68 6.67
C SER A 63 -8.61 16.36 7.03
N LEU A 64 -9.65 15.98 6.28
CA LEU A 64 -10.39 14.74 6.48
C LEU A 64 -9.49 13.52 6.24
N LEU A 65 -8.72 13.50 5.15
CA LEU A 65 -7.78 12.42 4.87
C LEU A 65 -6.71 12.28 5.95
N LEU A 66 -6.13 13.39 6.43
CA LEU A 66 -5.17 13.36 7.54
C LEU A 66 -5.79 12.78 8.83
N GLU A 67 -7.04 13.12 9.13
CA GLU A 67 -7.74 12.60 10.30
C GLU A 67 -8.01 11.09 10.17
N ILE A 68 -8.49 10.64 9.02
CA ILE A 68 -8.77 9.23 8.77
C ILE A 68 -7.48 8.42 8.81
N ILE A 69 -6.41 8.85 8.12
CA ILE A 69 -5.11 8.17 8.15
C ILE A 69 -4.56 8.05 9.58
N LYS A 70 -4.87 9.02 10.46
CA LYS A 70 -4.46 8.97 11.87
C LYS A 70 -5.30 7.98 12.69
N LYS A 71 -6.61 7.92 12.47
CA LYS A 71 -7.56 7.08 13.23
C LYS A 71 -7.58 5.63 12.78
N SER A 72 -7.44 5.42 11.49
CA SER A 72 -7.56 4.13 10.85
C SER A 72 -6.17 3.62 10.55
N GLN A 73 -5.86 2.36 10.89
CA GLN A 73 -4.59 1.72 10.50
C GLN A 73 -4.53 1.45 8.98
N ILE A 74 -5.05 2.37 8.15
CA ILE A 74 -5.19 2.25 6.69
C ILE A 74 -3.86 2.38 5.96
N LEU A 75 -2.81 2.89 6.62
CA LEU A 75 -1.48 2.85 6.01
C LEU A 75 -1.10 1.39 5.72
N PRO A 76 -0.80 1.06 4.47
CA PRO A 76 -0.64 -0.32 4.09
C PRO A 76 0.60 -0.90 4.76
N TYR A 77 0.48 -2.16 5.11
CA TYR A 77 1.58 -2.92 5.66
C TYR A 77 2.17 -3.80 4.58
N THR A 78 3.48 -3.85 4.49
CA THR A 78 4.13 -4.90 3.73
C THR A 78 4.23 -6.12 4.63
N TYR A 79 3.65 -7.22 4.20
CA TYR A 79 3.83 -8.52 4.82
C TYR A 79 4.92 -9.26 4.08
N SER A 80 5.96 -9.63 4.81
CA SER A 80 7.03 -10.49 4.33
C SER A 80 7.11 -11.75 5.16
N PHE A 81 7.70 -12.79 4.61
CA PHE A 81 7.96 -14.03 5.31
C PHE A 81 9.47 -14.26 5.39
N LYS A 82 9.89 -14.89 6.48
CA LYS A 82 11.25 -15.31 6.74
C LYS A 82 11.22 -16.83 6.92
N ILE A 83 11.87 -17.57 6.00
CA ILE A 83 11.89 -19.04 5.96
C ILE A 83 13.31 -19.50 6.28
N GLU A 84 13.46 -20.40 7.24
CA GLU A 84 14.75 -21.01 7.55
C GLU A 84 15.04 -22.19 6.62
N ARG A 85 16.23 -22.23 5.99
CA ARG A 85 16.65 -23.28 5.07
C ARG A 85 18.14 -23.61 5.21
N PRO A 86 18.53 -24.87 5.53
CA PRO A 86 17.70 -25.99 6.00
C PRO A 86 17.17 -25.77 7.45
N PRO A 87 16.22 -26.60 7.94
CA PRO A 87 15.70 -26.48 9.31
C PRO A 87 16.80 -26.52 10.37
N GLY A 88 16.77 -25.59 11.34
CA GLY A 88 17.76 -25.52 12.42
C GLY A 88 19.15 -24.99 12.03
N SER A 89 19.31 -24.49 10.80
CA SER A 89 20.59 -23.95 10.32
C SER A 89 20.90 -22.52 10.77
N GLY A 90 19.90 -21.75 11.20
CA GLY A 90 19.99 -20.31 11.38
C GLY A 90 20.10 -19.51 10.07
N ASN A 91 20.07 -20.16 8.90
CA ASN A 91 20.10 -19.50 7.59
C ASN A 91 18.69 -19.20 7.12
N TYR A 92 18.41 -17.95 6.78
CA TYR A 92 17.06 -17.52 6.43
C TYR A 92 17.00 -16.83 5.07
N SER A 93 15.97 -17.19 4.31
CA SER A 93 15.53 -16.43 3.15
C SER A 93 14.37 -15.53 3.55
N THR A 94 14.43 -14.26 3.16
CA THR A 94 13.34 -13.30 3.37
C THR A 94 12.75 -12.88 2.04
N GLY A 95 11.43 -12.77 1.96
CA GLY A 95 10.76 -12.30 0.75
C GLY A 95 9.37 -11.72 1.02
N SER A 96 8.94 -10.83 0.14
CA SER A 96 7.56 -10.33 0.03
C SER A 96 6.92 -10.73 -1.30
N GLY A 97 7.51 -11.70 -2.01
CA GLY A 97 7.03 -12.27 -3.27
C GLY A 97 6.37 -13.63 -3.06
N LEU A 98 6.58 -14.56 -4.00
CA LEU A 98 6.11 -15.94 -3.91
C LEU A 98 7.24 -16.86 -3.42
N ALA A 99 6.96 -17.77 -2.50
CA ALA A 99 7.81 -18.91 -2.20
C ALA A 99 6.98 -20.19 -2.21
N SER A 100 7.43 -21.19 -2.96
CA SER A 100 6.73 -22.46 -3.18
C SER A 100 7.52 -23.64 -2.61
N GLY A 101 6.88 -24.80 -2.60
CA GLY A 101 7.50 -26.07 -2.18
C GLY A 101 7.52 -26.29 -0.67
N ILE A 102 6.71 -25.55 0.09
CA ILE A 102 6.67 -25.62 1.55
C ILE A 102 5.77 -26.78 1.95
N ARG A 103 6.26 -27.71 2.77
CA ARG A 103 5.43 -28.82 3.29
C ARG A 103 4.88 -28.49 4.68
N ILE A 104 3.57 -28.60 4.85
CA ILE A 104 2.89 -28.38 6.12
C ILE A 104 1.91 -29.55 6.31
N HIS A 105 2.11 -30.34 7.35
CA HIS A 105 1.31 -31.54 7.63
C HIS A 105 1.23 -32.52 6.43
N GLY A 106 2.34 -32.67 5.71
CA GLY A 106 2.49 -33.58 4.56
C GLY A 106 2.04 -32.99 3.21
N GLU A 107 1.28 -31.90 3.21
CA GLU A 107 0.77 -31.24 1.99
C GLU A 107 1.71 -30.16 1.48
N LEU A 108 1.67 -29.87 0.18
CA LEU A 108 2.49 -28.82 -0.43
C LEU A 108 1.76 -27.48 -0.46
N TYR A 109 2.49 -26.42 -0.17
CA TYR A 109 1.99 -25.06 -0.14
C TYR A 109 2.95 -24.07 -0.81
N SER A 110 2.34 -22.98 -1.30
CA SER A 110 2.97 -21.74 -1.66
C SER A 110 2.53 -20.62 -0.72
N ILE A 111 3.48 -19.78 -0.30
CA ILE A 111 3.22 -18.56 0.46
C ILE A 111 3.49 -17.34 -0.42
N GLN A 112 2.57 -16.38 -0.39
CA GLN A 112 2.70 -15.12 -1.11
C GLN A 112 2.60 -13.94 -0.13
N GLY A 113 3.65 -13.14 -0.06
CA GLY A 113 3.68 -11.87 0.67
C GLY A 113 3.34 -10.70 -0.23
N GLY A 114 3.36 -9.48 0.33
CA GLY A 114 3.13 -8.27 -0.44
C GLY A 114 2.48 -7.14 0.36
N LEU A 115 2.01 -6.14 -0.36
CA LEU A 115 1.29 -5.00 0.20
C LEU A 115 -0.11 -5.42 0.64
N ASP A 116 -0.41 -5.26 1.92
CA ASP A 116 -1.67 -5.67 2.57
C ASP A 116 -2.12 -7.09 2.24
N ARG A 117 -1.17 -7.95 1.84
CA ARG A 117 -1.42 -9.30 1.38
C ARG A 117 -0.42 -10.26 2.00
N CYS A 118 -0.92 -11.30 2.62
CA CYS A 118 -0.12 -12.46 3.00
C CYS A 118 -1.01 -13.69 2.95
N GLU A 119 -0.77 -14.55 1.99
CA GLU A 119 -1.65 -15.67 1.66
C GLU A 119 -0.88 -16.97 1.61
N LEU A 120 -1.57 -18.04 1.97
CA LEU A 120 -1.11 -19.41 1.84
C LEU A 120 -2.04 -20.15 0.86
N ILE A 121 -1.45 -20.83 -0.12
CA ILE A 121 -2.15 -21.55 -1.18
C ILE A 121 -1.66 -23.00 -1.11
N ARG A 122 -2.59 -23.97 -1.01
CA ARG A 122 -2.24 -25.39 -1.12
C ARG A 122 -2.06 -25.72 -2.58
N ASP A 123 -0.96 -26.37 -2.92
CA ASP A 123 -0.59 -26.75 -4.27
C ASP A 123 -0.62 -28.28 -4.41
N TRP A 124 -1.14 -28.80 -5.51
CA TRP A 124 -1.05 -30.22 -5.84
C TRP A 124 -1.01 -30.44 -7.35
N TRP A 125 -0.63 -31.65 -7.75
CA TRP A 125 -0.68 -32.10 -9.13
C TRP A 125 -1.63 -33.28 -9.23
N ASP A 126 -2.45 -33.31 -10.27
CA ASP A 126 -3.27 -34.48 -10.56
C ASP A 126 -2.44 -35.62 -11.19
N GLU A 127 -3.10 -36.74 -11.48
CA GLU A 127 -2.48 -37.92 -12.10
C GLU A 127 -1.88 -37.62 -13.49
N GLY A 128 -2.35 -36.58 -14.18
CA GLY A 128 -1.83 -36.11 -15.45
C GLY A 128 -0.66 -35.13 -15.33
N GLY A 129 -0.26 -34.78 -14.09
CA GLY A 129 0.80 -33.80 -13.82
C GLY A 129 0.35 -32.36 -14.03
N VAL A 130 -0.95 -32.07 -14.08
CA VAL A 130 -1.48 -30.71 -14.17
C VAL A 130 -1.45 -30.08 -12.78
N TYR A 131 -0.95 -28.85 -12.70
CA TYR A 131 -0.89 -28.07 -11.46
C TYR A 131 -2.28 -27.56 -11.07
N HIS A 132 -2.58 -27.67 -9.77
CA HIS A 132 -3.78 -27.15 -9.13
C HIS A 132 -3.41 -26.39 -7.86
N GLY A 133 -4.19 -25.37 -7.53
CA GLY A 133 -4.05 -24.58 -6.32
C GLY A 133 -5.40 -24.27 -5.68
N ASP A 134 -5.48 -24.39 -4.37
CA ASP A 134 -6.69 -24.05 -3.62
C ASP A 134 -6.94 -22.54 -3.60
N LYS A 135 -8.13 -22.14 -3.15
CA LYS A 135 -8.40 -20.73 -2.88
C LYS A 135 -7.38 -20.18 -1.86
N PRO A 136 -6.76 -19.01 -2.12
CA PRO A 136 -5.81 -18.42 -1.18
C PRO A 136 -6.42 -18.17 0.20
N LYS A 137 -5.70 -18.58 1.24
CA LYS A 137 -6.06 -18.35 2.64
C LYS A 137 -5.26 -17.18 3.21
N ASP A 138 -5.94 -16.16 3.72
CA ASP A 138 -5.29 -15.03 4.40
C ASP A 138 -4.64 -15.49 5.72
N ILE A 139 -3.34 -15.22 5.86
CA ILE A 139 -2.52 -15.58 7.01
C ILE A 139 -1.88 -14.36 7.69
N ARG A 140 -2.32 -13.13 7.37
CA ARG A 140 -1.76 -11.88 7.92
C ARG A 140 -1.83 -11.77 9.45
N SER A 141 -2.74 -12.50 10.08
CA SER A 141 -2.90 -12.55 11.53
C SER A 141 -1.93 -13.52 12.21
N LEU A 142 -1.31 -14.44 11.45
CA LEU A 142 -0.37 -15.41 12.00
C LEU A 142 1.01 -14.76 12.18
N LYS A 143 1.67 -15.08 13.30
CA LYS A 143 3.07 -14.68 13.53
C LYS A 143 4.06 -15.71 13.00
N LYS A 144 3.67 -16.99 13.06
CA LYS A 144 4.53 -18.11 12.68
C LYS A 144 3.72 -19.28 12.10
N ILE A 145 4.35 -20.03 11.21
CA ILE A 145 3.85 -21.28 10.64
C ILE A 145 4.93 -22.34 10.80
N THR A 146 4.61 -23.45 11.44
CA THR A 146 5.49 -24.62 11.53
C THR A 146 5.40 -25.43 10.24
N THR A 147 6.52 -25.93 9.75
CA THR A 147 6.57 -26.68 8.48
C THR A 147 7.36 -27.97 8.68
N ASP A 148 7.11 -28.96 7.82
CA ASP A 148 7.78 -30.26 7.89
C ASP A 148 9.13 -30.26 7.14
N SER A 149 9.25 -29.45 6.09
CA SER A 149 10.41 -29.45 5.18
C SER A 149 11.36 -28.26 5.35
N HIS A 150 10.91 -27.21 6.05
CA HIS A 150 11.69 -26.02 6.35
C HIS A 150 11.65 -25.76 7.86
N GLY A 151 12.51 -24.86 8.37
CA GLY A 151 12.29 -24.36 9.72
C GLY A 151 11.03 -23.50 9.81
N GLU A 152 10.80 -22.86 10.96
CA GLU A 152 9.61 -22.01 11.13
C GLU A 152 9.57 -20.88 10.09
N ILE A 153 8.39 -20.64 9.52
CA ILE A 153 8.12 -19.46 8.70
C ILE A 153 7.63 -18.36 9.63
N ILE A 154 8.37 -17.26 9.71
CA ILE A 154 8.00 -16.09 10.49
C ILE A 154 7.36 -15.06 9.57
N ILE A 155 6.13 -14.66 9.87
CA ILE A 155 5.41 -13.60 9.15
C ILE A 155 5.74 -12.27 9.81
N ARG A 156 6.25 -11.33 9.01
CA ARG A 156 6.63 -10.00 9.45
C ARG A 156 5.70 -8.97 8.83
N LYS A 157 5.14 -8.15 9.69
CA LYS A 157 4.30 -7.01 9.33
C LYS A 157 5.13 -5.73 9.52
N THR A 158 5.46 -5.06 8.42
CA THR A 158 6.19 -3.80 8.46
C THR A 158 5.31 -2.69 7.92
N LYS A 159 5.17 -1.60 8.68
CA LYS A 159 4.45 -0.42 8.20
C LYS A 159 5.25 0.19 7.05
N LYS A 160 4.64 0.34 5.88
CA LYS A 160 5.37 0.88 4.72
C LYS A 160 5.68 2.37 4.97
N PRO A 161 6.93 2.82 4.79
CA PRO A 161 7.25 4.23 4.92
C PRO A 161 6.56 5.00 3.79
N THR A 162 5.83 6.05 4.17
CA THR A 162 5.09 6.91 3.24
C THR A 162 5.38 8.36 3.60
N CYS A 163 5.66 9.18 2.59
CA CYS A 163 5.78 10.62 2.77
C CYS A 163 4.42 11.33 2.62
N LEU A 164 3.36 10.60 2.24
CA LEU A 164 2.00 11.12 2.04
C LEU A 164 1.53 11.97 3.23
N ILE A 165 1.68 11.48 4.47
CA ILE A 165 1.26 12.25 5.65
C ILE A 165 2.01 13.59 5.74
N GLN A 166 3.31 13.59 5.49
CA GLN A 166 4.12 14.81 5.55
C GLN A 166 3.73 15.76 4.42
N ASN A 167 3.51 15.25 3.21
CA ASN A 167 3.08 16.04 2.05
C ASN A 167 1.68 16.63 2.26
N LEU A 168 0.72 15.86 2.77
CA LEU A 168 -0.62 16.35 3.12
C LEU A 168 -0.58 17.41 4.22
N LYS A 169 0.29 17.27 5.24
CA LYS A 169 0.48 18.30 6.28
C LYS A 169 1.07 19.60 5.71
N ARG A 170 2.05 19.48 4.81
CA ARG A 170 2.66 20.62 4.12
C ARG A 170 1.64 21.31 3.21
N LEU A 171 0.85 20.55 2.46
CA LEU A 171 -0.26 21.06 1.65
C LEU A 171 -1.27 21.79 2.52
N LYS A 172 -1.75 21.18 3.62
CA LYS A 172 -2.66 21.84 4.57
C LYS A 172 -2.12 23.18 5.07
N THR A 173 -0.83 23.23 5.39
CA THR A 173 -0.17 24.45 5.86
C THR A 173 -0.11 25.51 4.77
N PHE A 174 0.21 25.12 3.54
CA PHE A 174 0.19 26.01 2.37
C PHE A 174 -1.21 26.59 2.14
N LEU A 175 -2.24 25.75 2.14
CA LEU A 175 -3.64 26.17 1.94
C LEU A 175 -4.16 27.09 3.06
N SER A 176 -3.71 26.88 4.29
CA SER A 176 -4.14 27.70 5.43
C SER A 176 -3.47 29.08 5.48
N LYS A 177 -2.33 29.25 4.79
CA LYS A 177 -1.53 30.48 4.83
C LYS A 177 -1.76 31.40 3.62
N ASN A 178 -2.33 30.88 2.56
CA ASN A 178 -2.62 31.64 1.34
C ASN A 178 -4.14 31.80 1.25
N ASP A 179 -4.63 32.99 0.90
CA ASP A 179 -6.08 33.21 0.74
C ASP A 179 -6.56 32.54 -0.54
N VAL A 180 -7.20 31.37 -0.41
CA VAL A 180 -7.46 30.45 -1.53
C VAL A 180 -8.95 30.22 -1.75
N ASN A 181 -9.57 31.16 -2.46
CA ASN A 181 -10.86 30.90 -3.09
C ASN A 181 -10.70 29.94 -4.29
N ILE A 182 -9.64 30.12 -5.09
CA ILE A 182 -9.32 29.28 -6.26
C ILE A 182 -7.84 28.91 -6.23
N ILE A 183 -7.55 27.64 -6.51
CA ILE A 183 -6.19 27.09 -6.64
C ILE A 183 -6.09 26.39 -7.99
N GLN A 184 -5.00 26.60 -8.70
CA GLN A 184 -4.67 25.80 -9.87
C GLN A 184 -3.89 24.57 -9.43
N LYS A 185 -4.35 23.38 -9.81
CA LYS A 185 -3.66 22.11 -9.64
C LYS A 185 -3.10 21.66 -10.98
N ILE A 186 -1.83 21.30 -11.01
CA ILE A 186 -1.11 20.77 -12.17
C ILE A 186 -0.60 19.38 -11.77
N LEU A 187 -0.84 18.38 -12.63
CA LEU A 187 -0.32 17.02 -12.49
C LEU A 187 0.83 16.85 -13.50
N GLY A 188 1.89 16.13 -13.10
CA GLY A 188 3.05 15.82 -13.94
C GLY A 188 3.75 14.52 -13.57
#